data_AF-A0A4R2PXP0-F1
#
_entry.id   AF-A0A4R2PXP0-F1
#
_cell.length_a   1.000
_cell.length_b   1.000
_cell.length_c   1.000
_cell.angle_alpha   90.00
_cell.angle_beta   90.00
_cell.angle_gamma   90.00
#
_symmetry.space_group_name_H-M   'P 1'
#
loop_
_entity.id
_entity.type
_entity.pdbx_description
1 polymer ?
#
loop_
_entity_poly.entity_id
_entity_poly.type
_entity_poly.pdbx_seq_one_letter_code
_entity_poly.pdbx_strand_id
1 'polypeptide(L)'
;MEHRQIHADTAVCRQIGPSLALMVGFHRDERPELGMPFAGARCESLPYALLHAALACAPATDYVVSPLLTEQFDALDLAVQLALAGYRGRYIVVTPALPEPDIIREEIEQLCPGLTVELIPRARI
;
A
#
# COMPACT_ATOMS: atom_id res chain seq x y z
N MET A 1 28.80 -10.62 30.45
CA MET A 1 28.62 -10.50 28.99
C MET A 1 27.29 -9.79 28.76
N GLU A 2 27.30 -8.46 28.86
CA GLU A 2 26.11 -7.62 28.83
C GLU A 2 25.72 -7.33 27.37
N HIS A 3 24.54 -7.79 26.94
CA HIS A 3 23.99 -7.45 25.64
C HIS A 3 23.28 -6.09 25.73
N ARG A 4 24.02 -5.04 25.40
CA ARG A 4 23.50 -3.68 25.22
C ARG A 4 22.79 -3.61 23.88
N GLN A 5 21.47 -3.80 23.89
CA GLN A 5 20.67 -3.67 22.67
C GLN A 5 20.29 -2.20 22.47
N ILE A 6 20.71 -1.70 21.32
CA ILE A 6 20.67 -0.31 20.90
C ILE A 6 19.20 0.04 20.60
N HIS A 7 18.61 0.94 21.38
CA HIS A 7 17.35 1.59 21.02
C HIS A 7 17.63 2.52 19.83
N ALA A 8 17.22 2.11 18.63
CA ALA A 8 17.14 3.01 17.49
C ALA A 8 15.95 3.95 17.71
N ASP A 9 16.24 5.11 18.29
CA ASP A 9 15.33 6.24 18.34
C ASP A 9 15.20 6.83 16.93
N THR A 10 14.27 6.28 16.14
CA THR A 10 14.01 6.76 14.77
C THR A 10 13.01 7.91 14.83
N ALA A 11 13.45 9.07 15.31
CA ALA A 11 12.75 10.32 15.08
C ALA A 11 12.86 10.67 13.59
N VAL A 12 11.91 10.17 12.78
CA VAL A 12 11.80 10.53 11.36
C VAL A 12 11.28 11.97 11.28
N CYS A 13 12.18 12.90 10.99
CA CYS A 13 11.82 14.19 10.41
C CYS A 13 10.96 13.91 9.17
N ARG A 14 9.68 14.32 9.18
CA ARG A 14 8.80 14.21 8.00
C ARG A 14 9.30 15.20 6.96
N GLN A 15 10.27 14.79 6.14
CA GLN A 15 10.69 15.55 4.96
C GLN A 15 9.44 15.83 4.10
N ILE A 16 9.21 17.10 3.81
CA ILE A 16 8.20 17.58 2.85
C ILE A 16 8.72 17.29 1.43
N GLY A 17 8.90 16.00 1.11
CA GLY A 17 9.14 15.51 -0.24
C GLY A 17 7.82 15.27 -0.96
N PRO A 18 7.82 15.13 -2.30
CA PRO A 18 6.63 14.67 -3.00
C PRO A 18 6.27 13.27 -2.48
N SER A 19 5.00 13.08 -2.10
CA SER A 19 4.53 11.79 -1.62
C SER A 19 4.83 10.68 -2.61
N LEU A 20 5.20 9.50 -2.12
CA LEU A 20 5.51 8.32 -2.94
C LEU A 20 4.35 7.34 -2.91
N ALA A 21 3.92 6.88 -4.08
CA ALA A 21 2.91 5.85 -4.25
C ALA A 21 3.51 4.64 -4.96
N LEU A 22 3.51 3.50 -4.27
CA LEU A 22 3.94 2.21 -4.81
C LEU A 22 2.75 1.49 -5.45
N MET A 23 2.77 1.33 -6.76
CA MET A 23 1.76 0.63 -7.53
C MET A 23 2.14 -0.84 -7.71
N VAL A 24 1.47 -1.73 -7.00
CA VAL A 24 1.78 -3.15 -6.95
C VAL A 24 0.78 -3.94 -7.78
N GLY A 25 1.28 -4.70 -8.76
CA GLY A 25 0.45 -5.63 -9.54
C GLY A 25 -0.42 -5.00 -10.64
N PHE A 26 -0.25 -3.71 -10.95
CA PHE A 26 -0.89 -3.09 -12.11
C PHE A 26 -0.15 -3.43 -13.41
N HIS A 27 -0.89 -3.61 -14.51
CA HIS A 27 -0.30 -3.63 -15.83
C HIS A 27 0.19 -2.22 -16.23
N ARG A 28 1.26 -2.12 -17.04
CA ARG A 28 1.85 -0.82 -17.44
C ARG A 28 0.87 0.16 -18.11
N ASP A 29 -0.21 -0.37 -18.68
CA ASP A 29 -1.23 0.42 -19.37
C ASP A 29 -2.35 0.91 -18.43
N GLU A 30 -2.37 0.46 -17.18
CA GLU A 30 -3.34 0.89 -16.18
C GLU A 30 -2.84 2.15 -15.47
N ARG A 31 -3.59 3.24 -15.63
CA ARG A 31 -3.35 4.52 -14.93
C ARG A 31 -4.48 4.82 -13.97
N PRO A 32 -4.52 4.18 -12.78
CA PRO A 32 -5.50 4.46 -11.76
C PRO A 32 -5.29 5.84 -11.14
N GLU A 33 -4.12 6.47 -11.30
CA GLU A 33 -3.77 7.76 -10.69
C GLU A 33 -4.75 8.92 -10.93
N LEU A 34 -5.62 8.85 -11.95
CA LEU A 34 -6.56 9.90 -12.26
C LEU A 34 -7.70 9.97 -11.23
N GLY A 35 -7.77 11.07 -10.47
CA GLY A 35 -8.84 11.32 -9.50
C GLY A 35 -8.69 10.58 -8.16
N MET A 36 -7.52 9.98 -7.90
CA MET A 36 -7.23 9.24 -6.67
C MET A 36 -6.51 10.11 -5.63
N PRO A 37 -6.55 9.76 -4.32
CA PRO A 37 -5.93 10.52 -3.24
C PRO A 37 -4.39 10.64 -3.34
N PHE A 38 -3.78 9.94 -4.29
CA PHE A 38 -2.35 9.96 -4.60
C PHE A 38 -2.04 10.54 -5.98
N ALA A 39 -2.99 11.23 -6.65
CA ALA A 39 -2.77 11.81 -7.98
C ALA A 39 -1.58 12.79 -8.06
N GLY A 40 -1.21 13.43 -6.94
CA GLY A 40 -0.03 14.31 -6.83
C GLY A 40 1.24 13.60 -6.35
N ALA A 41 1.18 12.30 -6.08
CA ALA A 41 2.32 11.51 -5.64
C ALA A 41 3.17 11.08 -6.84
N ARG A 42 4.46 10.84 -6.60
CA ARG A 42 5.31 10.14 -7.56
C ARG A 42 4.89 8.67 -7.55
N CYS A 43 4.37 8.17 -8.66
CA CYS A 43 3.96 6.77 -8.79
C CYS A 43 5.11 5.91 -9.30
N GLU A 44 5.42 4.83 -8.58
CA GLU A 44 6.40 3.82 -8.98
C GLU A 44 5.73 2.45 -9.04
N SER A 45 5.74 1.81 -10.22
CA SER A 45 5.15 0.49 -10.41
C SER A 45 6.19 -0.61 -10.16
N LEU A 46 5.79 -1.63 -9.41
CA LEU A 46 6.61 -2.80 -9.15
C LEU A 46 5.79 -4.10 -9.09
N PRO A 47 6.43 -5.26 -9.38
CA PRO A 47 5.82 -6.56 -9.15
C PRO A 47 5.71 -6.86 -7.64
N TYR A 48 4.71 -7.67 -7.27
CA TYR A 48 4.47 -8.09 -5.88
C TYR A 48 5.72 -8.63 -5.17
N ALA A 49 6.53 -9.41 -5.89
CA ALA A 49 7.76 -10.01 -5.35
C ALA A 49 8.80 -8.99 -4.85
N LEU A 50 8.73 -7.72 -5.27
CA LEU A 50 9.65 -6.66 -4.86
C LEU A 50 9.12 -5.77 -3.74
N LEU A 51 7.91 -6.04 -3.21
CA LEU A 51 7.26 -5.20 -2.20
C LEU A 51 8.17 -4.89 -1.01
N HIS A 52 8.72 -5.93 -0.38
CA HIS A 52 9.54 -5.78 0.83
C HIS A 52 10.82 -5.00 0.57
N ALA A 53 11.47 -5.25 -0.58
CA ALA A 53 12.67 -4.52 -0.98
C ALA A 53 12.36 -3.03 -1.25
N ALA A 54 11.23 -2.74 -1.91
CA ALA A 54 10.81 -1.37 -2.17
C ALA A 54 10.51 -0.60 -0.88
N LEU A 55 9.76 -1.22 0.06
CA LEU A 55 9.46 -0.60 1.36
C LEU A 55 10.72 -0.36 2.21
N ALA A 56 11.69 -1.28 2.16
CA ALA A 56 12.97 -1.10 2.85
C ALA A 56 13.82 0.04 2.25
N CYS A 57 13.81 0.19 0.92
CA CYS A 57 14.52 1.27 0.23
C CYS A 57 13.81 2.63 0.34
N ALA A 58 12.49 2.63 0.47
CA ALA A 58 11.66 3.82 0.52
C ALA A 58 10.72 3.81 1.74
N PRO A 59 11.27 3.95 2.97
CA PRO A 59 10.47 3.89 4.21
C PRO A 59 9.46 5.05 4.33
N ALA A 60 9.65 6.13 3.57
CA ALA A 60 8.73 7.27 3.49
C ALA A 60 7.61 7.08 2.44
N THR A 61 7.27 5.84 2.08
CA THR A 61 6.14 5.55 1.20
C THR A 61 4.84 5.96 1.88
N ASP A 62 4.08 6.86 1.26
CA ASP A 62 2.80 7.34 1.79
C ASP A 62 1.63 6.45 1.35
N TYR A 63 1.74 5.86 0.16
CA TYR A 63 0.69 5.05 -0.45
C TYR A 63 1.24 3.76 -1.02
N VAL A 64 0.53 2.67 -0.76
CA VAL A 64 0.65 1.42 -1.53
C VAL A 64 -0.69 1.24 -2.22
N VAL A 65 -0.67 0.95 -3.50
CA VAL A 65 -1.86 0.86 -4.34
C VAL A 65 -1.83 -0.50 -5.03
N SER A 66 -2.93 -1.24 -5.03
CA SER A 66 -3.05 -2.48 -5.81
C SER A 66 -4.45 -2.67 -6.38
N PRO A 67 -4.60 -3.53 -7.41
CA PRO A 67 -5.89 -4.10 -7.74
C PRO A 67 -6.44 -4.92 -6.57
N LEU A 68 -7.76 -5.12 -6.57
CA LEU A 68 -8.42 -6.04 -5.63
C LEU A 68 -7.92 -7.49 -5.79
N LEU A 69 -7.74 -7.92 -7.04
CA LEU A 69 -7.34 -9.27 -7.38
C LEU A 69 -6.42 -9.23 -8.60
N THR A 70 -5.35 -10.02 -8.55
CA THR A 70 -4.43 -10.26 -9.67
C THR A 70 -4.23 -11.76 -9.85
N GLU A 71 -3.48 -12.18 -10.88
CA GLU A 71 -3.08 -13.59 -11.03
C GLU A 71 -2.08 -14.05 -9.95
N GLN A 72 -1.41 -13.12 -9.26
CA GLN A 72 -0.30 -13.41 -8.34
C GLN A 72 -0.67 -13.28 -6.86
N PHE A 73 -1.62 -12.41 -6.52
CA PHE A 73 -2.03 -12.09 -5.16
C PHE A 73 -3.41 -11.40 -5.16
N ASP A 74 -4.08 -11.41 -4.01
CA ASP A 74 -5.26 -10.58 -3.74
C ASP A 74 -4.97 -9.47 -2.71
N ALA A 75 -5.92 -8.54 -2.55
CA ALA A 75 -5.75 -7.42 -1.65
C ALA A 75 -5.53 -7.83 -0.18
N LEU A 76 -6.04 -8.97 0.24
CA LEU A 76 -5.87 -9.48 1.60
C LEU A 76 -4.44 -10.00 1.80
N ASP A 77 -3.94 -10.78 0.84
CA ASP A 77 -2.55 -11.24 0.81
C ASP A 77 -1.57 -10.06 0.87
N LEU A 78 -1.83 -9.00 0.09
CA LEU A 78 -1.00 -7.80 0.11
C LEU A 78 -1.10 -7.05 1.44
N ALA A 79 -2.32 -6.90 2.00
CA ALA A 79 -2.51 -6.28 3.32
C ALA A 79 -1.71 -6.98 4.42
N VAL A 80 -1.70 -8.33 4.42
CA VAL A 80 -0.89 -9.12 5.36
C VAL A 80 0.58 -8.83 5.17
N GLN A 81 1.09 -8.79 3.94
CA GLN A 81 2.50 -8.47 3.70
C GLN A 81 2.86 -7.05 4.13
N LEU A 82 1.97 -6.08 3.93
CA LEU A 82 2.17 -4.71 4.39
C LEU A 82 2.22 -4.62 5.92
N ALA A 83 1.32 -5.32 6.61
CA ALA A 83 1.33 -5.40 8.06
C ALA A 83 2.62 -6.05 8.59
N LEU A 84 3.08 -7.14 7.97
CA LEU A 84 4.32 -7.83 8.30
C LEU A 84 5.57 -6.94 8.07
N ALA A 85 5.55 -6.13 7.01
CA ALA A 85 6.61 -5.16 6.72
C ALA A 85 6.60 -3.94 7.68
N GLY A 86 5.61 -3.84 8.57
CA GLY A 86 5.45 -2.69 9.46
C GLY A 86 5.05 -1.41 8.73
N TYR A 87 4.45 -1.52 7.54
CA TYR A 87 3.97 -0.38 6.78
C TYR A 87 2.90 0.40 7.58
N ARG A 88 2.97 1.73 7.53
CA ARG A 88 2.09 2.65 8.27
C ARG A 88 1.49 3.75 7.39
N GLY A 89 1.72 3.70 6.09
CA GLY A 89 1.05 4.57 5.13
C GLY A 89 -0.37 4.07 4.83
N ARG A 90 -0.97 4.63 3.78
CA ARG A 90 -2.31 4.23 3.31
C ARG A 90 -2.21 3.11 2.29
N TYR A 91 -3.06 2.10 2.44
CA TYR A 91 -3.23 1.03 1.46
C TYR A 91 -4.50 1.28 0.65
N ILE A 92 -4.34 1.53 -0.65
CA ILE A 92 -5.44 1.85 -1.56
C ILE A 92 -5.71 0.63 -2.45
N VAL A 93 -6.92 0.10 -2.36
CA VAL A 93 -7.36 -1.03 -3.18
C VAL A 93 -8.25 -0.50 -4.30
N VAL A 94 -7.79 -0.66 -5.53
CA VAL A 94 -8.58 -0.33 -6.73
C VAL A 94 -9.48 -1.51 -7.05
N THR A 95 -10.78 -1.33 -6.89
CA THR A 95 -11.77 -2.38 -7.06
C THR A 95 -12.52 -2.25 -8.39
N PRO A 96 -13.01 -3.36 -8.98
CA PRO A 96 -14.13 -3.25 -9.91
C PRO A 96 -15.38 -2.70 -9.19
N ALA A 97 -16.47 -2.50 -9.92
CA ALA A 97 -17.76 -2.24 -9.29
C ALA A 97 -18.16 -3.46 -8.44
N LEU A 98 -18.30 -3.24 -7.13
CA LEU A 98 -18.69 -4.27 -6.17
C LEU A 98 -20.08 -3.96 -5.63
N PRO A 99 -20.90 -4.98 -5.35
CA PRO A 99 -22.22 -4.78 -4.74
C PRO A 99 -22.10 -4.25 -3.29
N GLU A 100 -21.16 -4.77 -2.51
CA GLU A 100 -20.94 -4.43 -1.09
C GLU A 100 -19.43 -4.30 -0.81
N PRO A 101 -18.80 -3.16 -1.13
CA PRO A 101 -17.35 -2.98 -0.96
C PRO A 101 -16.92 -2.97 0.51
N ASP A 102 -17.84 -2.63 1.43
CA ASP A 102 -17.54 -2.51 2.85
C ASP A 102 -17.14 -3.84 3.49
N ILE A 103 -17.67 -4.97 2.99
CA ILE A 103 -17.32 -6.32 3.47
C ILE A 103 -15.82 -6.57 3.35
N ILE A 104 -15.24 -6.27 2.19
CA ILE A 104 -13.81 -6.49 1.92
C ILE A 104 -12.96 -5.57 2.79
N ARG A 105 -13.39 -4.31 2.96
CA ARG A 105 -12.70 -3.36 3.84
C ARG A 105 -12.67 -3.89 5.27
N GLU A 106 -13.81 -4.32 5.79
CA GLU A 106 -13.95 -4.85 7.15
C GLU A 106 -13.10 -6.11 7.35
N GLU A 107 -13.04 -7.03 6.38
CA GLU A 107 -12.17 -8.20 6.44
C GLU A 107 -10.68 -7.82 6.55
N ILE A 108 -10.23 -6.86 5.74
CA ILE A 108 -8.85 -6.37 5.78
C ILE A 108 -8.55 -5.70 7.12
N GLU A 109 -9.44 -4.85 7.63
CA GLU A 109 -9.28 -4.16 8.91
C GLU A 109 -9.28 -5.13 10.09
N GLN A 110 -10.09 -6.20 10.06
CA GLN A 110 -10.09 -7.24 11.08
C GLN A 110 -8.79 -8.04 11.08
N LEU A 111 -8.24 -8.37 9.91
CA LEU A 111 -7.00 -9.11 9.79
C LEU A 111 -5.77 -8.25 10.11
N CYS A 112 -5.82 -6.96 9.74
CA CYS A 112 -4.71 -6.01 9.81
C CYS A 112 -5.14 -4.68 10.49
N PRO A 113 -5.45 -4.67 11.80
CA PRO A 113 -6.03 -3.51 12.49
C PRO A 113 -5.13 -2.26 12.55
N GLY A 114 -3.83 -2.41 12.26
CA GLY A 114 -2.88 -1.30 12.20
C GLY A 114 -2.69 -0.70 10.80
N LEU A 115 -3.40 -1.22 9.79
CA LEU A 115 -3.29 -0.81 8.40
C LEU A 115 -4.46 0.10 8.04
N THR A 116 -4.18 1.31 7.55
CA THR A 116 -5.23 2.18 6.99
C THR A 116 -5.54 1.76 5.57
N VAL A 117 -6.72 1.20 5.35
CA VAL A 117 -7.17 0.72 4.03
C VAL A 117 -8.27 1.61 3.45
N GLU A 118 -8.22 1.85 2.14
CA GLU A 118 -9.25 2.59 1.40
C GLU A 118 -9.58 1.84 0.10
N LEU A 119 -10.86 1.57 -0.14
CA LEU A 119 -11.33 0.92 -1.37
C LEU A 119 -11.85 1.99 -2.32
N ILE A 120 -11.30 2.03 -3.53
CA ILE A 120 -11.68 3.00 -4.56
C ILE A 120 -12.15 2.23 -5.79
N PRO A 121 -13.40 2.44 -6.26
CA PRO A 121 -13.86 1.85 -7.50
C PRO A 121 -13.09 2.44 -8.68
N ARG A 122 -12.69 1.59 -9.63
CA ARG A 122 -12.11 2.03 -10.90
C ARG A 122 -13.16 2.85 -11.66
N ALA A 123 -12.88 4.12 -11.92
CA ALA A 123 -13.72 4.95 -12.75
C ALA A 123 -13.85 4.32 -14.16
N ARG A 124 -15.08 4.16 -14.64
CA ARG A 124 -15.32 3.85 -16.05
C ARG A 124 -15.14 5.15 -16.84
N ILE A 125 -14.10 5.20 -17.66
CA ILE A 125 -13.84 6.25 -18.65
C ILE A 125 -14.54 5.86 -19.94
#